data_AF-A0A942Y9M5-F1
#
_entry.id   AF-A0A942Y9M5-F1
#
_cell.length_a   1.000
_cell.length_b   1.000
_cell.length_c   1.000
_cell.angle_alpha   90.00
_cell.angle_beta   90.00
_cell.angle_gamma   90.00
#
_symmetry.space_group_name_H-M   'P 1'
#
loop_
_entity.id
_entity.type
_entity.pdbx_description
1 polymer ?
#
loop_
_entity_poly.entity_id
_entity_poly.type
_entity_poly.pdbx_seq_one_letter_code
_entity_poly.pdbx_strand_id
1 'polypeptide(L)'
;MQRVLAAFRIVLAAASLAGIVVQLVLSVQASFGIVDFFSYFTILGNLFASVVFVVAAVRSLRGVPSTPGWELTRGAAVVYIAFVGVVFNTLLVGADLGELRPWINVVHHMVMPVAVVLDWLVDPPRYRIPVWTVPAAVTVPAVYTAYTLVRGPVTGFIPYPFFDPDAVGGYGAVALYCAGLLVGFLVLAALTRWAGNALGRRAAVRRGASRTL
;
A
#
# COMPACT_ATOMS: atom_id res chain seq x y z
N MET A 1 11.22 23.05 -1.79
CA MET A 1 10.49 21.89 -1.21
C MET A 1 9.67 21.13 -2.24
N GLN A 2 8.71 21.74 -2.93
CA GLN A 2 7.81 21.02 -3.87
C GLN A 2 8.53 20.25 -5.00
N ARG A 3 9.55 20.85 -5.64
CA ARG A 3 10.34 20.16 -6.68
C ARG A 3 11.11 18.94 -6.15
N VAL A 4 11.60 19.02 -4.91
CA VAL A 4 12.32 17.91 -4.25
C VAL A 4 11.35 16.76 -3.96
N LEU A 5 10.18 17.05 -3.40
CA LEU A 5 9.14 16.02 -3.17
C LEU A 5 8.65 15.40 -4.48
N ALA A 6 8.46 16.21 -5.53
CA ALA A 6 8.08 15.68 -6.83
C ALA A 6 9.16 14.74 -7.41
N ALA A 7 10.44 15.13 -7.33
CA ALA A 7 11.54 14.28 -7.77
C ALA A 7 11.60 12.97 -6.97
N PHE A 8 11.49 13.04 -5.63
CA PHE A 8 11.42 11.87 -4.76
C PHE A 8 10.30 10.90 -5.17
N ARG A 9 9.08 11.41 -5.34
CA ARG A 9 7.91 10.64 -5.76
C ARG A 9 8.14 9.96 -7.11
N ILE A 10 8.68 10.69 -8.10
CA ILE A 10 8.93 10.15 -9.44
C ILE A 10 10.02 9.07 -9.42
N VAL A 11 11.13 9.30 -8.72
CA VAL A 11 12.23 8.32 -8.63
C VAL A 11 11.74 7.02 -8.01
N LEU A 12 10.99 7.10 -6.91
CA LEU A 12 10.48 5.90 -6.24
C LEU A 12 9.38 5.19 -7.02
N ALA A 13 8.48 5.94 -7.66
CA ALA A 13 7.51 5.36 -8.57
C ALA A 13 8.19 4.64 -9.74
N ALA A 14 9.22 5.26 -10.34
CA ALA A 14 9.99 4.65 -11.42
C ALA A 14 10.72 3.37 -10.96
N ALA A 15 11.36 3.39 -9.79
CA ALA A 15 12.03 2.21 -9.24
C ALA A 15 11.04 1.07 -8.96
N SER A 16 9.89 1.39 -8.36
CA SER A 16 8.82 0.42 -8.09
C SER A 16 8.25 -0.17 -9.38
N LEU A 17 7.91 0.67 -10.37
CA LEU A 17 7.38 0.22 -11.66
C LEU A 17 8.40 -0.58 -12.46
N ALA A 18 9.67 -0.19 -12.46
CA ALA A 18 10.74 -0.96 -13.06
C ALA A 18 10.85 -2.34 -12.38
N GLY A 19 10.75 -2.40 -11.06
CA GLY A 19 10.68 -3.67 -10.32
C GLY A 19 9.51 -4.55 -10.75
N ILE A 20 8.30 -3.99 -10.87
CA ILE A 20 7.13 -4.73 -11.33
C ILE A 20 7.34 -5.27 -12.75
N VAL A 21 7.83 -4.45 -13.67
CA VAL A 21 8.07 -4.85 -15.07
C VAL A 21 9.15 -5.92 -15.17
N VAL A 22 10.29 -5.72 -14.50
CA VAL A 22 11.39 -6.69 -14.50
C VAL A 22 10.94 -8.03 -13.91
N GLN A 23 10.25 -8.01 -12.77
CA GLN A 23 9.76 -9.25 -12.17
C GLN A 23 8.70 -9.93 -13.06
N LEU A 24 7.80 -9.17 -13.69
CA LEU A 24 6.82 -9.73 -14.62
C LEU A 24 7.49 -10.44 -15.81
N VAL A 25 8.50 -9.81 -16.42
CA VAL A 25 9.26 -10.42 -17.53
C VAL A 25 9.92 -11.72 -17.09
N LEU A 26 10.58 -11.72 -15.92
CA LEU A 26 11.22 -12.90 -15.37
C LEU A 26 10.20 -14.01 -15.06
N SER A 27 9.06 -13.65 -14.48
CA SER A 27 7.96 -14.57 -14.21
C SER A 27 7.44 -15.21 -15.50
N VAL A 28 7.18 -14.43 -16.55
CA VAL A 28 6.72 -14.96 -17.84
C VAL A 28 7.78 -15.87 -18.48
N GLN A 29 9.07 -15.52 -18.39
CA GLN A 29 10.17 -16.37 -18.88
C GLN A 29 10.25 -17.70 -18.11
N ALA A 30 9.94 -17.70 -16.82
CA ALA A 30 9.82 -18.88 -15.99
C ALA A 30 8.48 -19.63 -16.15
N SER A 31 7.66 -19.27 -17.15
CA SER A 31 6.32 -19.83 -17.39
C SER A 31 5.33 -19.65 -16.23
N PHE A 32 5.57 -18.66 -15.37
CA PHE A 32 4.66 -18.28 -14.29
C PHE A 32 3.47 -17.48 -14.85
N GLY A 33 2.26 -17.81 -14.37
CA GLY A 33 1.03 -17.24 -14.90
C GLY A 33 0.94 -15.72 -14.68
N ILE A 34 0.54 -14.97 -15.70
CA ILE A 34 0.35 -13.51 -15.61
C ILE A 34 -0.73 -13.18 -14.56
N VAL A 35 -1.80 -13.98 -14.50
CA VAL A 35 -2.86 -13.78 -13.50
C VAL A 35 -2.35 -14.09 -12.09
N ASP A 36 -1.49 -15.09 -11.93
CA ASP A 36 -0.86 -15.41 -10.64
C ASP A 36 0.04 -14.27 -10.17
N PHE A 37 0.82 -13.69 -11.08
CA PHE A 37 1.65 -12.53 -10.81
C PHE A 37 0.84 -11.33 -10.31
N PHE A 38 -0.28 -11.01 -10.96
CA PHE A 38 -1.17 -9.94 -10.52
C PHE A 38 -2.11 -10.34 -9.37
N SER A 39 -2.06 -11.60 -8.91
CA SER A 39 -2.78 -12.06 -7.72
C SER A 39 -2.03 -11.78 -6.41
N TYR A 40 -0.80 -11.25 -6.47
CA TYR A 40 -0.10 -10.75 -5.29
C TYR A 40 -0.60 -9.34 -4.91
N PHE A 41 -1.14 -9.21 -3.69
CA PHE A 41 -1.50 -7.91 -3.12
C PHE A 41 -0.32 -6.91 -3.11
N THR A 42 0.92 -7.37 -2.91
CA THR A 42 2.11 -6.52 -2.99
C THR A 42 2.25 -5.84 -4.36
N ILE A 43 2.01 -6.56 -5.46
CA ILE A 43 2.11 -6.02 -6.82
C ILE A 43 1.01 -4.99 -7.06
N LEU A 44 -0.24 -5.32 -6.73
CA LEU A 44 -1.38 -4.40 -6.88
C LEU A 44 -1.22 -3.15 -6.02
N GLY A 45 -0.77 -3.31 -4.77
CA GLY A 45 -0.52 -2.21 -3.84
C GLY A 45 0.60 -1.29 -4.33
N ASN A 46 1.74 -1.84 -4.74
CA ASN A 46 2.87 -1.04 -5.25
C ASN A 46 2.53 -0.36 -6.58
N LEU A 47 1.72 -0.98 -7.44
CA LEU A 47 1.21 -0.34 -8.65
C LEU A 47 0.34 0.88 -8.30
N PHE A 48 -0.62 0.70 -7.39
CA PHE A 48 -1.50 1.78 -6.91
C PHE A 48 -0.69 2.93 -6.30
N ALA A 49 0.26 2.62 -5.42
CA ALA A 49 1.09 3.63 -4.78
C ALA A 49 2.01 4.37 -5.77
N SER A 50 2.55 3.67 -6.77
CA SER A 50 3.34 4.28 -7.84
C SER A 50 2.51 5.28 -8.65
N VAL A 51 1.27 4.91 -8.99
CA VAL A 51 0.32 5.84 -9.64
C VAL A 51 0.03 7.04 -8.75
N VAL A 52 -0.22 6.83 -7.45
CA VAL A 52 -0.44 7.93 -6.51
C VAL A 52 0.77 8.86 -6.44
N PHE A 53 1.99 8.34 -6.39
CA PHE A 53 3.22 9.16 -6.41
C PHE A 53 3.37 9.97 -7.70
N VAL A 54 3.14 9.36 -8.88
CA VAL A 54 3.18 10.07 -10.16
C VAL A 54 2.15 11.20 -10.20
N VAL A 55 0.90 10.91 -9.83
CA VAL A 55 -0.17 11.91 -9.80
C VAL A 55 0.14 13.01 -8.77
N ALA A 56 0.67 12.65 -7.60
CA ALA A 56 1.08 13.61 -6.57
C ALA A 56 2.20 14.55 -7.05
N ALA A 57 3.19 14.02 -7.77
CA ALA A 57 4.26 14.81 -8.35
C ALA A 57 3.71 15.78 -9.41
N VAL A 58 2.91 15.29 -10.36
CA VAL A 58 2.30 16.11 -11.43
C VAL A 58 1.41 17.20 -10.85
N ARG A 59 0.53 16.88 -9.90
CA ARG A 59 -0.34 17.86 -9.24
C ARG A 59 0.46 18.93 -8.50
N SER A 60 1.51 18.54 -7.78
CA SER A 60 2.36 19.49 -7.06
C SER A 60 3.11 20.42 -8.00
N LEU A 61 3.63 19.91 -9.13
CA LEU A 61 4.36 20.72 -10.10
C LEU A 61 3.44 21.68 -10.87
N ARG A 62 2.19 21.28 -11.12
CA ARG A 62 1.17 22.10 -11.78
C ARG A 62 0.43 23.04 -10.83
N GLY A 63 0.76 23.05 -9.54
CA GLY A 63 0.07 23.87 -8.54
C GLY A 63 -1.41 23.52 -8.34
N VAL A 64 -1.82 22.29 -8.70
CA VAL A 64 -3.21 21.84 -8.58
C VAL A 64 -3.56 21.72 -7.09
N PRO A 65 -4.60 22.42 -6.60
CA PRO A 65 -5.02 22.32 -5.21
C PRO A 65 -5.37 20.89 -4.80
N SER A 66 -5.20 20.59 -3.52
CA SER A 66 -5.69 19.32 -2.96
C SER A 66 -7.23 19.32 -2.94
N THR A 67 -7.82 18.13 -2.93
CA THR A 67 -9.27 17.92 -2.79
C THR A 67 -9.54 16.85 -1.74
N PRO A 68 -10.74 16.79 -1.13
CA PRO A 68 -11.07 15.73 -0.18
C PRO A 68 -10.83 14.33 -0.74
N GLY A 69 -11.31 14.05 -1.97
CA GLY A 69 -11.10 12.76 -2.62
C GLY A 69 -9.62 12.42 -2.83
N TRP A 70 -8.78 13.42 -3.13
CA TRP A 70 -7.35 13.20 -3.29
C TRP A 70 -6.66 12.80 -1.98
N GLU A 71 -7.02 13.42 -0.86
CA GLU A 71 -6.49 13.03 0.46
C GLU A 71 -6.94 11.63 0.87
N LEU A 72 -8.16 11.21 0.46
CA LEU A 72 -8.63 9.84 0.65
C LEU A 72 -7.77 8.85 -0.14
N THR A 73 -7.48 9.15 -1.42
CA THR A 73 -6.63 8.30 -2.26
C THR A 73 -5.23 8.16 -1.67
N ARG A 74 -4.61 9.27 -1.23
CA ARG A 74 -3.29 9.23 -0.57
C ARG A 74 -3.33 8.44 0.74
N GLY A 75 -4.36 8.64 1.55
CA GLY A 75 -4.55 7.89 2.79
C GLY A 75 -4.70 6.38 2.55
N ALA A 76 -5.45 5.98 1.52
CA ALA A 76 -5.57 4.58 1.13
C ALA A 76 -4.22 3.98 0.70
N ALA A 77 -3.41 4.73 -0.05
CA ALA A 77 -2.07 4.28 -0.44
C ALA A 77 -1.17 4.05 0.77
N VAL A 78 -1.21 4.95 1.77
CA VAL A 78 -0.50 4.77 3.05
C VAL A 78 -0.95 3.48 3.74
N VAL A 79 -2.26 3.26 3.89
CA VAL A 79 -2.79 2.07 4.57
C VAL A 79 -2.34 0.78 3.87
N TYR A 80 -2.50 0.69 2.56
CA TYR A 80 -2.19 -0.54 1.82
C TYR A 80 -0.71 -0.84 1.79
N ILE A 81 0.14 0.16 1.57
CA ILE A 81 1.58 -0.02 1.45
C ILE A 81 2.25 -0.19 2.82
N ALA A 82 1.77 0.50 3.86
CA ALA A 82 2.21 0.21 5.22
C ALA A 82 1.87 -1.23 5.62
N PHE A 83 0.68 -1.71 5.26
CA PHE A 83 0.28 -3.09 5.53
C PHE A 83 1.18 -4.10 4.83
N VAL A 84 1.49 -3.90 3.54
CA VAL A 84 2.44 -4.72 2.78
C VAL A 84 3.79 -4.81 3.50
N GLY A 85 4.33 -3.66 3.93
CA GLY A 85 5.59 -3.64 4.68
C GLY A 85 5.50 -4.40 6.01
N VAL A 86 4.45 -4.18 6.80
CA VAL A 86 4.26 -4.86 8.09
C VAL A 86 4.13 -6.36 7.91
N VAL A 87 3.23 -6.82 7.04
CA VAL A 87 2.98 -8.25 6.82
C VAL A 87 4.22 -8.93 6.27
N PHE A 88 4.93 -8.30 5.33
CA PHE A 88 6.15 -8.90 4.80
C PHE A 88 7.19 -9.13 5.90
N ASN A 89 7.50 -8.10 6.67
CA ASN A 89 8.56 -8.15 7.67
C ASN A 89 8.18 -8.97 8.92
N THR A 90 6.90 -9.31 9.10
CA THR A 90 6.44 -10.09 10.26
C THR A 90 6.08 -11.54 9.92
N LEU A 91 5.51 -11.77 8.73
CA LEU A 91 4.97 -13.08 8.34
C LEU A 91 5.68 -13.72 7.14
N LEU A 92 6.42 -12.97 6.32
CA LEU A 92 6.90 -13.45 5.01
C LEU A 92 8.40 -13.34 4.76
N VAL A 93 9.20 -12.77 5.67
CA VAL A 93 10.63 -12.49 5.43
C VAL A 93 11.48 -13.74 5.11
N GLY A 94 11.00 -14.94 5.46
CA GLY A 94 11.59 -16.23 5.11
C GLY A 94 10.66 -17.17 4.35
N ALA A 95 9.52 -16.67 3.85
CA ALA A 95 8.61 -17.47 3.04
C ALA A 95 9.17 -17.62 1.62
N ASP A 96 9.03 -18.83 1.05
CA ASP A 96 9.29 -19.04 -0.37
C ASP A 96 8.13 -18.47 -1.20
N LEU A 97 8.34 -17.27 -1.73
CA LEU A 97 7.38 -16.58 -2.60
C LEU A 97 7.85 -16.61 -4.06
N GLY A 98 8.71 -17.57 -4.41
CA GLY A 98 9.36 -17.69 -5.71
C GLY A 98 10.66 -16.88 -5.83
N GLU A 99 11.26 -16.91 -7.03
CA GLU A 99 12.52 -16.22 -7.35
C GLU A 99 12.35 -14.69 -7.42
N LEU A 100 12.22 -14.06 -6.25
CA LEU A 100 12.20 -12.60 -6.13
C LEU A 100 13.62 -12.05 -6.24
N ARG A 101 13.85 -11.09 -7.16
CA ARG A 101 15.14 -10.39 -7.21
C ARG A 101 15.34 -9.58 -5.92
N PRO A 102 16.51 -9.68 -5.25
CA PRO A 102 16.71 -9.06 -3.94
C PRO A 102 16.40 -7.56 -3.87
N TRP A 103 16.79 -6.79 -4.89
CA TRP A 103 16.52 -5.35 -4.92
C TRP A 103 15.03 -5.04 -5.10
N ILE A 104 14.29 -5.83 -5.89
CA ILE A 104 12.84 -5.66 -6.09
C ILE A 104 12.12 -5.93 -4.77
N ASN A 105 12.54 -6.99 -4.08
CA ASN A 105 12.03 -7.34 -2.76
C ASN A 105 12.22 -6.19 -1.76
N VAL A 106 13.42 -5.61 -1.68
CA VAL A 106 13.70 -4.45 -0.83
C VAL A 106 12.86 -3.24 -1.22
N VAL A 107 12.74 -2.95 -2.52
CA VAL A 107 11.96 -1.79 -2.99
C VAL A 107 10.49 -1.91 -2.62
N HIS A 108 9.85 -3.06 -2.91
CA HIS A 108 8.41 -3.24 -2.73
C HIS A 108 7.97 -3.51 -1.29
N HIS A 109 8.84 -4.09 -0.45
CA HIS A 109 8.50 -4.49 0.91
C HIS A 109 9.16 -3.64 2.02
N MET A 110 10.12 -2.79 1.69
CA MET A 110 10.79 -1.92 2.66
C MET A 110 10.78 -0.45 2.23
N VAL A 111 11.33 -0.15 1.04
CA VAL A 111 11.50 1.24 0.60
C VAL A 111 10.15 1.92 0.35
N MET A 112 9.27 1.32 -0.46
CA MET A 112 7.96 1.88 -0.77
C MET A 112 7.07 2.02 0.47
N PRO A 113 6.95 0.99 1.36
CA PRO A 113 6.30 1.12 2.68
C PRO A 113 6.72 2.35 3.47
N VAL A 114 8.03 2.53 3.68
CA VAL A 114 8.55 3.66 4.45
C VAL A 114 8.33 4.98 3.70
N ALA A 115 8.61 5.01 2.40
CA ALA A 115 8.54 6.22 1.60
C ALA A 115 7.14 6.81 1.49
N VAL A 116 6.11 5.97 1.30
CA VAL A 116 4.71 6.43 1.18
C VAL A 116 4.23 7.02 2.50
N VAL A 117 4.58 6.40 3.63
CA VAL A 117 4.28 6.94 4.96
C VAL A 117 5.00 8.28 5.18
N LEU A 118 6.31 8.34 4.90
CA LEU A 118 7.11 9.55 5.09
C LEU A 118 6.65 10.70 4.19
N ASP A 119 6.38 10.45 2.90
CA ASP A 119 5.83 11.45 1.98
C ASP A 119 4.55 12.07 2.55
N TRP A 120 3.67 11.22 3.05
CA TRP A 120 2.39 11.65 3.59
C TRP A 120 2.53 12.40 4.92
N LEU A 121 3.50 12.07 5.77
CA LEU A 121 3.80 12.83 6.97
C LEU A 121 4.42 14.20 6.67
N VAL A 122 5.24 14.30 5.63
CA VAL A 122 5.89 15.56 5.21
C VAL A 122 4.92 16.48 4.46
N ASP A 123 4.02 15.93 3.66
CA ASP A 123 2.94 16.64 2.96
C ASP A 123 1.58 16.18 3.51
N PRO A 124 1.22 16.56 4.75
CA PRO A 124 0.05 16.06 5.44
C PRO A 124 -1.26 16.51 4.79
N PRO A 125 -2.35 15.76 5.01
CA PRO A 125 -3.62 16.05 4.37
C PRO A 125 -4.17 17.43 4.76
N ARG A 126 -4.66 18.16 3.77
CA ARG A 126 -5.24 19.50 3.97
C ARG A 126 -6.70 19.47 4.40
N TYR A 127 -7.38 18.35 4.16
CA TYR A 127 -8.78 18.13 4.50
C TYR A 127 -8.89 17.09 5.61
N ARG A 128 -9.95 17.23 6.43
CA ARG A 128 -10.26 16.25 7.46
C ARG A 128 -10.61 14.90 6.80
N ILE A 129 -9.95 13.84 7.24
CA ILE A 129 -10.24 12.46 6.85
C ILE A 129 -11.47 11.97 7.66
N PRO A 130 -12.62 11.69 7.01
CA PRO A 130 -13.84 11.25 7.69
C PRO A 130 -13.69 9.88 8.36
N VAL A 131 -14.53 9.55 9.35
CA VAL A 131 -14.46 8.26 10.06
C VAL A 131 -14.87 7.07 9.19
N TRP A 132 -15.80 7.27 8.25
CA TRP A 132 -16.26 6.22 7.33
C TRP A 132 -15.13 5.66 6.44
N THR A 133 -14.01 6.38 6.32
CA THR A 133 -12.84 5.92 5.57
C THR A 133 -12.16 4.70 6.19
N VAL A 134 -12.32 4.48 7.50
CA VAL A 134 -11.74 3.33 8.21
C VAL A 134 -12.37 2.03 7.72
N PRO A 135 -13.70 1.82 7.79
CA PRO A 135 -14.31 0.63 7.22
C PRO A 135 -14.19 0.58 5.70
N ALA A 136 -14.24 1.72 4.99
CA ALA A 136 -14.10 1.73 3.53
C ALA A 136 -12.71 1.28 3.03
N ALA A 137 -11.64 1.56 3.79
CA ALA A 137 -10.29 1.09 3.46
C ALA A 137 -10.18 -0.45 3.52
N VAL A 138 -11.05 -1.12 4.26
CA VAL A 138 -11.02 -2.59 4.39
C VAL A 138 -11.76 -3.28 3.24
N THR A 139 -12.58 -2.55 2.48
CA THR A 139 -13.31 -3.12 1.34
C THR A 139 -12.36 -3.75 0.31
N VAL A 140 -11.27 -3.07 -0.05
CA VAL A 140 -10.30 -3.59 -1.03
C VAL A 140 -9.62 -4.88 -0.53
N PRO A 141 -9.01 -4.93 0.66
CA PRO A 141 -8.40 -6.17 1.15
C PRO A 141 -9.42 -7.27 1.47
N ALA A 142 -10.65 -6.95 1.84
CA ALA A 142 -11.71 -7.95 1.99
C ALA A 142 -12.08 -8.59 0.66
N VAL A 143 -12.25 -7.78 -0.40
CA VAL A 143 -12.50 -8.26 -1.76
C VAL A 143 -11.31 -9.09 -2.27
N TYR A 144 -10.08 -8.63 -2.03
CA TYR A 144 -8.88 -9.39 -2.36
C TYR A 144 -8.84 -10.74 -1.63
N THR A 145 -9.13 -10.76 -0.33
CA THR A 145 -9.15 -11.99 0.47
C THR A 145 -10.20 -12.97 -0.06
N ALA A 146 -11.41 -12.50 -0.34
CA ALA A 146 -12.46 -13.33 -0.93
C ALA A 146 -12.04 -13.87 -2.30
N TYR A 147 -11.47 -13.03 -3.15
CA TYR A 147 -10.92 -13.43 -4.45
C TYR A 147 -9.88 -14.54 -4.30
N THR A 148 -8.90 -14.37 -3.42
CA THR A 148 -7.82 -15.35 -3.21
C THR A 148 -8.35 -16.67 -2.67
N LEU A 149 -9.26 -16.65 -1.70
CA LEU A 149 -9.85 -17.86 -1.11
C LEU A 149 -10.71 -18.65 -2.11
N VAL A 150 -11.38 -17.97 -3.03
CA VAL A 150 -12.18 -18.63 -4.09
C VAL A 150 -11.27 -19.13 -5.21
N ARG A 151 -10.31 -18.31 -5.66
CA ARG A 151 -9.44 -18.63 -6.80
C ARG A 151 -8.41 -19.71 -6.48
N GLY A 152 -7.86 -19.72 -5.27
CA GLY A 152 -6.79 -20.62 -4.86
C GLY A 152 -7.12 -22.09 -5.16
N PRO A 153 -8.21 -22.64 -4.59
CA PRO A 153 -8.63 -24.02 -4.85
C PRO A 153 -8.99 -24.32 -6.31
N VAL A 154 -9.44 -23.32 -7.08
CA VAL A 154 -9.84 -23.48 -8.49
C VAL A 154 -8.63 -23.56 -9.42
N THR A 155 -7.57 -22.80 -9.12
CA THR A 155 -6.39 -22.65 -9.99
C THR A 155 -5.17 -23.41 -9.50
N GLY A 156 -5.17 -23.85 -8.24
CA GLY A 156 -4.00 -24.44 -7.59
C GLY A 156 -2.94 -23.41 -7.15
N PHE A 157 -3.16 -22.11 -7.41
CA PHE A 157 -2.21 -21.06 -7.04
C PHE A 157 -2.68 -20.26 -5.82
N ILE A 158 -1.90 -20.31 -4.74
CA ILE A 158 -2.13 -19.55 -3.51
C ILE A 158 -0.97 -18.56 -3.33
N PRO A 159 -1.21 -17.24 -3.35
CA PRO A 159 -0.14 -16.25 -3.37
C PRO A 159 0.65 -16.17 -2.06
N TYR A 160 0.06 -16.57 -0.93
CA TYR A 160 0.73 -16.51 0.37
C TYR A 160 0.40 -17.73 1.23
N PRO A 161 1.37 -18.26 2.01
CA PRO A 161 1.15 -19.45 2.84
C PRO A 161 0.00 -19.32 3.84
N PHE A 162 -0.26 -18.12 4.36
CA PHE A 162 -1.36 -17.90 5.31
C PHE A 162 -2.78 -18.04 4.71
N PHE A 163 -2.88 -18.15 3.38
CA PHE A 163 -4.13 -18.52 2.71
C PHE A 163 -4.23 -20.01 2.41
N ASP A 164 -3.15 -20.77 2.62
CA ASP A 164 -3.07 -22.18 2.29
C ASP A 164 -3.37 -23.04 3.53
N PRO A 165 -4.50 -23.78 3.56
CA PRO A 165 -4.83 -24.65 4.69
C PRO A 165 -3.77 -25.74 4.93
N ASP A 166 -3.05 -26.20 3.90
CA ASP A 166 -2.02 -27.22 4.07
C ASP A 166 -0.75 -26.63 4.71
N ALA A 167 -0.48 -25.35 4.49
CA ALA A 167 0.67 -24.65 5.07
C ALA A 167 0.44 -24.23 6.53
N VAL A 168 -0.80 -23.90 6.92
CA VAL A 168 -1.10 -23.37 8.27
C VAL A 168 -1.92 -24.30 9.17
N GLY A 169 -2.21 -25.53 8.75
CA GLY A 169 -2.87 -26.53 9.59
C GLY A 169 -4.40 -26.48 9.55
N GLY A 170 -4.97 -26.03 8.45
CA GLY A 170 -6.39 -26.14 8.11
C GLY A 170 -7.13 -24.81 7.97
N TYR A 171 -8.38 -24.88 7.50
CA TYR A 171 -9.22 -23.71 7.23
C TYR A 171 -9.52 -22.84 8.46
N GLY A 172 -9.51 -23.42 9.67
CA GLY A 172 -9.64 -22.66 10.91
C GLY A 172 -8.48 -21.68 11.12
N ALA A 173 -7.26 -22.10 10.85
CA ALA A 173 -6.08 -21.23 10.92
C ALA A 173 -6.10 -20.17 9.81
N VAL A 174 -6.47 -20.53 8.59
CA VAL A 174 -6.67 -19.57 7.48
C VAL A 174 -7.68 -18.49 7.86
N ALA A 175 -8.82 -18.85 8.46
CA ALA A 175 -9.82 -17.89 8.89
C ALA A 175 -9.28 -16.92 9.95
N LEU A 176 -8.46 -17.40 10.90
CA LEU A 176 -7.79 -16.56 11.90
C LEU A 176 -6.79 -15.59 11.27
N TYR A 177 -5.99 -16.05 10.30
CA TYR A 177 -5.10 -15.16 9.53
C TYR A 177 -5.90 -14.09 8.79
N CYS A 178 -6.94 -14.47 8.05
CA CYS A 178 -7.82 -13.52 7.36
C CYS A 178 -8.40 -12.48 8.31
N ALA A 179 -8.93 -12.90 9.47
CA ALA A 179 -9.44 -11.99 10.49
C ALA A 179 -8.35 -11.04 11.02
N GLY A 180 -7.17 -11.57 11.35
CA GLY A 180 -6.03 -10.78 11.82
C GLY A 180 -5.55 -9.75 10.79
N LEU A 181 -5.48 -10.13 9.51
CA LEU A 181 -5.13 -9.24 8.41
C LEU A 181 -6.15 -8.09 8.27
N LEU A 182 -7.45 -8.39 8.28
CA LEU A 182 -8.51 -7.37 8.20
C LEU A 182 -8.50 -6.43 9.42
N VAL A 183 -8.25 -6.96 10.62
CA VAL A 183 -8.05 -6.14 11.82
C VAL A 183 -6.81 -5.25 11.67
N GLY A 184 -5.72 -5.78 11.13
CA GLY A 184 -4.51 -4.99 10.83
C GLY A 184 -4.80 -3.82 9.89
N PHE A 185 -5.59 -4.03 8.83
CA PHE A 185 -6.05 -2.94 7.96
C PHE A 185 -6.92 -1.91 8.69
N LEU A 186 -7.85 -2.33 9.54
CA LEU A 186 -8.67 -1.41 10.36
C LEU A 186 -7.79 -0.54 11.26
N VAL A 187 -6.81 -1.15 11.94
CA VAL A 187 -5.88 -0.44 12.82
C VAL A 187 -5.06 0.58 12.03
N LEU A 188 -4.46 0.18 10.91
CA LEU A 188 -3.69 1.10 10.07
C LEU A 188 -4.54 2.23 9.50
N ALA A 189 -5.78 1.96 9.09
CA ALA A 189 -6.70 2.98 8.62
C ALA A 189 -7.10 3.96 9.72
N ALA A 190 -7.37 3.46 10.93
CA ALA A 190 -7.66 4.29 12.09
C ALA A 190 -6.46 5.18 12.48
N LEU A 191 -5.25 4.62 12.50
CA LEU A 191 -4.01 5.34 12.79
C LEU A 191 -3.72 6.41 11.74
N THR A 192 -3.83 6.07 10.45
CA THR A 192 -3.64 7.01 9.34
C THR A 192 -4.65 8.16 9.43
N ARG A 193 -5.92 7.85 9.67
CA ARG A 193 -6.94 8.88 9.88
C ARG A 193 -6.61 9.78 11.08
N TRP A 194 -6.25 9.19 12.22
CA TRP A 194 -5.93 9.93 13.44
C TRP A 194 -4.75 10.88 13.22
N ALA A 195 -3.63 10.35 12.69
CA ALA A 195 -2.43 11.11 12.40
C ALA A 195 -2.71 12.24 11.42
N GLY A 196 -3.47 11.98 10.36
CA GLY A 196 -3.74 12.96 9.30
C GLY A 196 -4.57 14.12 9.83
N ASN A 197 -5.59 13.80 10.62
CA ASN A 197 -6.42 14.81 11.26
C ASN A 197 -5.65 15.61 12.34
N ALA A 198 -4.74 14.98 13.08
CA ALA A 198 -3.90 15.67 14.07
C ALA A 198 -2.91 16.63 13.41
N LEU A 199 -2.23 16.19 12.34
CA LEU A 199 -1.30 17.00 11.57
C LEU A 199 -1.99 18.17 10.87
N GLY A 200 -3.15 17.92 10.25
CA GLY A 200 -3.98 18.95 9.60
C GLY A 200 -4.43 20.05 10.57
N ARG A 201 -4.85 19.69 11.79
CA ARG A 201 -5.21 20.66 12.84
C ARG A 201 -4.02 21.55 13.23
N ARG A 202 -2.84 20.95 13.46
CA ARG A 202 -1.62 21.71 13.80
C ARG A 202 -1.22 22.69 12.70
N ALA A 203 -1.33 22.28 11.44
CA ALA A 203 -1.04 23.13 10.30
C ALA A 203 -2.01 24.32 10.18
N ALA A 204 -3.30 24.10 10.46
CA ALA A 204 -4.31 25.16 10.44
C ALA A 204 -4.07 26.22 11.54
N VAL A 205 -3.77 25.78 12.77
CA VAL A 205 -3.46 26.68 13.90
C VAL A 205 -2.24 27.57 13.59
N ARG A 206 -1.16 26.99 13.05
CA ARG A 206 0.05 27.76 12.69
C ARG A 206 -0.24 28.85 11.65
N ARG A 207 -1.05 28.56 10.62
CA ARG A 207 -1.42 29.56 9.60
C ARG A 207 -2.31 30.67 10.14
N GLY A 208 -3.16 30.38 11.13
CA GLY A 208 -3.98 31.38 11.81
C GLY A 208 -3.12 32.36 12.61
N ALA A 209 -2.16 31.85 13.40
CA ALA A 209 -1.26 32.67 14.21
C ALA A 209 -0.36 33.59 13.38
N SER A 210 0.09 33.16 12.19
CA SER A 210 0.93 33.99 11.29
C SER A 210 0.15 35.09 10.54
N ARG A 211 -1.18 35.12 10.59
CA ARG A 211 -2.00 36.16 9.93
C ARG A 211 -2.40 37.31 10.87
N THR A 212 -2.14 37.15 12.16
CA THR A 212 -2.46 38.11 13.23
C THR A 212 -1.23 38.90 13.72
N LEU A 213 -0.07 38.68 13.10
CA LEU A 213 1.18 39.42 13.29
C LEU A 213 1.51 40.17 12.00
#